data_AF-A0A1U7GQT6-F1
#
_entry.id   AF-A0A1U7GQT6-F1
#
_cell.length_a   1.000
_cell.length_b   1.000
_cell.length_c   1.000
_cell.angle_alpha   90.00
_cell.angle_beta   90.00
_cell.angle_gamma   90.00
#
_symmetry.space_group_name_H-M   'P 1'
#
loop_
_entity.id
_entity.type
_entity.pdbx_description
1 polymer ?
#
loop_
_entity_poly.entity_id
_entity_poly.type
_entity_poly.pdbx_seq_one_letter_code
_entity_poly.pdbx_strand_id
1 'polypeptide(L)'
;MAAFSPPQEPRRRGEAKAEEPPPPPAGTVADRVTLRDGKVLLGLVTSPAAGPRVGFDMLVRRAWAEAHVPDLAAKWIRNAETMRKPAVAERRRRLEAWRAERKAAIGEDRITGWIDAELKRLDDPQALDAPLLSVRIGRDGCRSAERNTDAGRRMLALAWTCNLPDPEEKTPDEARDAVESRGFVADGADFPSLDKLTPIVAEPEAKWLARRAATELTVDQGRRFLRYQGLVIPDPTDGRKLDAQLDLNAALGQIGRLLDPDAAASDPLEPALAKIGREGGVGAVVTRLDMAPDLSRVGVDVALWVRGERGWVEYGSRAAAARPEDVPPGAAEGIGQDPQVQSVFNIAESLGLGAVTAEMKDRSLRMGAATARALGTARAAFAQELDALAFPVLEKPAVK
;
A
#
# COMPACT_ATOMS: atom_id res chain seq x y z
N MET A 1 51.13 -1.17 51.08
CA MET A 1 50.43 -0.33 50.09
C MET A 1 49.46 -1.24 49.34
N ALA A 2 48.19 -1.21 49.75
CA ALA A 2 47.10 -1.95 49.14
C ALA A 2 46.05 -0.91 48.71
N ALA A 3 45.69 -0.90 47.42
CA ALA A 3 44.72 0.01 46.85
C ALA A 3 43.31 -0.57 47.00
N PHE A 4 42.44 0.18 47.69
CA PHE A 4 41.01 -0.06 47.84
C PHE A 4 40.28 0.58 46.65
N SER A 5 39.53 -0.21 45.89
CA SER A 5 38.51 0.27 44.94
C SER A 5 37.12 -0.10 45.47
N PRO A 6 36.14 0.82 45.46
CA PRO A 6 34.81 0.57 46.01
C PRO A 6 33.93 -0.27 45.06
N PRO A 7 32.88 -0.93 45.58
CA PRO A 7 32.00 -1.81 44.81
C PRO A 7 31.08 -1.04 43.86
N GLN A 8 30.95 -1.54 42.63
CA GLN A 8 30.03 -1.00 41.62
C GLN A 8 28.57 -1.40 41.94
N GLU A 9 27.68 -0.40 41.98
CA GLU A 9 26.23 -0.60 42.02
C GLU A 9 25.72 -1.32 40.76
N PRO A 10 24.69 -2.19 40.89
CA PRO A 10 24.07 -2.83 39.74
C PRO A 10 23.25 -1.81 38.93
N ARG A 11 23.54 -1.72 37.63
CA ARG A 11 22.80 -0.93 36.63
C ARG A 11 21.32 -1.32 36.67
N ARG A 12 20.46 -0.33 36.95
CA ARG A 12 19.00 -0.47 36.91
C ARG A 12 18.56 -1.01 35.55
N ARG A 13 17.85 -2.14 35.61
CA ARG A 13 17.09 -2.76 34.52
C ARG A 13 16.14 -1.70 33.94
N GLY A 14 16.16 -1.55 32.62
CA GLY A 14 15.31 -0.61 31.88
C GLY A 14 13.84 -0.80 32.23
N GLU A 15 13.24 0.26 32.75
CA GLU A 15 11.81 0.39 32.95
C GLU A 15 11.12 0.25 31.59
N ALA A 16 10.16 -0.67 31.52
CA ALA A 16 9.25 -0.78 30.39
C ALA A 16 8.58 0.57 30.17
N LYS A 17 8.72 1.11 28.97
CA LYS A 17 8.07 2.35 28.55
C LYS A 17 6.57 2.14 28.70
N ALA A 18 5.98 2.74 29.73
CA ALA A 18 4.55 2.71 29.96
C ALA A 18 3.86 3.11 28.65
N GLU A 19 2.93 2.26 28.20
CA GLU A 19 2.08 2.53 27.06
C GLU A 19 1.33 3.82 27.36
N GLU A 20 1.72 4.88 26.66
CA GLU A 20 1.18 6.22 26.84
C GLU A 20 -0.32 6.14 26.49
N PRO A 21 -1.23 6.59 27.38
CA PRO A 21 -2.66 6.50 27.12
C PRO A 21 -2.98 7.21 25.80
N PRO A 22 -3.94 6.67 25.00
CA PRO A 22 -4.27 7.28 23.73
C PRO A 22 -4.64 8.75 23.96
N PRO A 23 -4.17 9.66 23.09
CA PRO A 23 -4.52 11.07 23.20
C PRO A 23 -6.04 11.21 23.26
N PRO A 24 -6.57 12.19 24.01
CA PRO A 24 -8.01 12.42 24.07
C PRO A 24 -8.57 12.53 22.64
N PRO A 25 -9.77 11.99 22.37
CA PRO A 25 -10.33 12.04 21.02
C PRO A 25 -10.36 13.49 20.56
N ALA A 26 -9.84 13.71 19.35
CA ALA A 26 -9.98 15.00 18.71
C ALA A 26 -11.47 15.36 18.71
N GLY A 27 -11.79 16.61 19.05
CA GLY A 27 -13.18 17.06 19.10
C GLY A 27 -13.91 16.96 17.74
N THR A 28 -13.17 16.72 16.65
CA THR A 28 -13.71 16.56 15.30
C THR A 28 -13.07 15.36 14.59
N VAL A 29 -13.60 15.00 13.42
CA VAL A 29 -13.04 13.93 12.55
C VAL A 29 -11.84 14.37 11.70
N ALA A 30 -11.52 15.66 11.69
CA ALA A 30 -10.44 16.23 10.89
C ALA A 30 -9.07 16.14 11.58
N ASP A 31 -8.02 16.13 10.77
CA ASP A 31 -6.67 16.44 11.22
C ASP A 31 -6.60 17.95 11.54
N ARG A 32 -5.95 18.30 12.65
CA ARG A 32 -5.81 19.68 13.12
C ARG A 32 -4.38 20.15 12.97
N VAL A 33 -4.17 21.23 12.23
CA VAL A 33 -2.84 21.80 12.04
C VAL A 33 -2.80 23.26 12.47
N THR A 34 -1.87 23.59 13.37
CA THR A 34 -1.65 24.96 13.83
C THR A 34 -0.45 25.56 13.12
N LEU A 35 -0.66 26.71 12.48
CA LEU A 35 0.38 27.49 11.82
C LEU A 35 1.15 28.37 12.82
N ARG A 36 2.33 28.87 12.42
CA ARG A 36 3.13 29.75 13.29
C ARG A 36 2.47 31.09 13.60
N ASP A 37 1.62 31.59 12.71
CA ASP A 37 0.82 32.81 12.93
C ASP A 37 -0.40 32.56 13.84
N GLY A 38 -0.58 31.33 14.35
CA GLY A 38 -1.66 30.95 15.26
C GLY A 38 -2.93 30.48 14.57
N LYS A 39 -3.03 30.58 13.23
CA LYS A 39 -4.19 30.06 12.49
C LYS A 39 -4.26 28.54 12.59
N VAL A 40 -5.48 28.02 12.64
CA VAL A 40 -5.75 26.59 12.70
C VAL A 40 -6.38 26.16 11.37
N LEU A 41 -5.91 25.05 10.83
CA LEU A 41 -6.43 24.40 9.64
C LEU A 41 -7.06 23.06 10.03
N LEU A 42 -8.23 22.77 9.46
CA LEU A 42 -8.91 21.48 9.58
C LEU A 42 -9.01 20.82 8.19
N GLY A 43 -8.78 19.52 8.13
CA GLY A 43 -8.81 18.76 6.88
C GLY A 43 -8.07 17.43 7.01
N LEU A 44 -7.38 17.00 5.95
CA LEU A 44 -6.73 15.69 5.90
C LEU A 44 -5.25 15.84 5.54
N VAL A 45 -4.35 15.50 6.47
CA VAL A 45 -2.91 15.43 6.23
C VAL A 45 -2.60 14.20 5.36
N THR A 46 -1.95 14.45 4.23
CA THR A 46 -1.59 13.43 3.22
C THR A 46 -0.12 13.06 3.25
N SER A 47 0.74 13.91 3.83
CA SER A 47 2.15 13.58 4.02
C SER A 47 2.33 12.48 5.09
N PRO A 48 3.22 11.49 4.88
CA PRO A 48 3.44 10.39 5.82
C PRO A 48 3.98 10.86 7.18
N ALA A 49 4.76 11.95 7.16
CA ALA A 49 5.19 12.68 8.34
C ALA A 49 4.66 14.12 8.27
N ALA A 50 4.27 14.67 9.43
CA ALA A 50 3.81 16.05 9.54
C ALA A 50 4.34 16.68 10.82
N GLY A 51 4.76 17.95 10.75
CA GLY A 51 5.18 18.70 11.93
C GLY A 51 6.24 19.78 11.65
N PRO A 52 6.67 20.52 12.69
CA PRO A 52 7.51 21.71 12.55
C PRO A 52 8.91 21.44 11.96
N ARG A 53 9.39 20.19 11.96
CA ARG A 53 10.71 19.81 11.43
C ARG A 53 10.68 19.45 9.93
N VAL A 54 9.54 18.97 9.44
CA VAL A 54 9.39 18.40 8.10
C VAL A 54 8.43 19.21 7.21
N GLY A 55 7.52 19.99 7.79
CA GLY A 55 6.37 20.55 7.09
C GLY A 55 5.25 19.52 6.96
N PHE A 56 4.28 19.78 6.09
CA PHE A 56 3.21 18.83 5.78
C PHE A 56 2.54 19.17 4.44
N ASP A 57 1.92 18.14 3.86
CA ASP A 57 0.96 18.26 2.77
C ASP A 57 -0.43 17.88 3.30
N MET A 58 -1.46 18.63 2.91
CA MET A 58 -2.82 18.48 3.43
C MET A 58 -3.86 18.81 2.36
N LEU A 59 -5.01 18.15 2.46
CA LEU A 59 -6.22 18.51 1.73
C LEU A 59 -7.14 19.33 2.64
N VAL A 60 -7.60 20.46 2.14
CA VAL A 60 -8.54 21.34 2.85
C VAL A 60 -9.70 21.64 1.91
N ARG A 61 -10.93 21.60 2.42
CA ARG A 61 -12.10 22.00 1.62
C ARG A 61 -12.04 23.49 1.30
N ARG A 62 -12.26 23.83 0.02
CA ARG A 62 -12.21 25.21 -0.49
C ARG A 62 -13.16 26.14 0.27
N ALA A 63 -14.43 25.77 0.37
CA ALA A 63 -15.44 26.58 1.07
C ALA A 63 -15.06 26.83 2.54
N TRP A 64 -14.55 25.80 3.23
CA TRP A 64 -14.08 25.94 4.61
C TRP A 64 -12.88 26.90 4.70
N ALA A 65 -11.90 26.77 3.80
CA ALA A 65 -10.71 27.61 3.77
C ALA A 65 -11.05 29.09 3.47
N GLU A 66 -11.98 29.34 2.55
CA GLU A 66 -12.44 30.69 2.20
C GLU A 66 -13.13 31.38 3.39
N ALA A 67 -13.90 30.62 4.19
CA ALA A 67 -14.57 31.16 5.38
C ALA A 67 -13.61 31.42 6.56
N HIS A 68 -12.61 30.55 6.77
CA HIS A 68 -11.78 30.58 7.98
C HIS A 68 -10.40 31.20 7.81
N VAL A 69 -9.81 31.09 6.61
CA VAL A 69 -8.45 31.56 6.30
C VAL A 69 -8.38 32.24 4.91
N PRO A 70 -9.19 33.28 4.65
CA PRO A 70 -9.43 33.83 3.31
C PRO A 70 -8.16 34.24 2.57
N ASP A 71 -7.20 34.87 3.25
CA ASP A 71 -5.93 35.29 2.64
C ASP A 71 -5.10 34.11 2.12
N LEU A 72 -5.07 33.01 2.89
CA LEU A 72 -4.36 31.79 2.53
C LEU A 72 -5.11 31.03 1.45
N ALA A 73 -6.43 30.93 1.56
CA ALA A 73 -7.30 30.32 0.56
C ALA A 73 -7.10 30.98 -0.81
N ALA A 74 -7.15 32.32 -0.87
CA ALA A 74 -6.92 33.05 -2.11
C ALA A 74 -5.54 32.77 -2.73
N LYS A 75 -4.50 32.61 -1.90
CA LYS A 75 -3.16 32.22 -2.37
C LYS A 75 -3.14 30.80 -2.93
N TRP A 76 -3.74 29.84 -2.23
CA TRP A 76 -3.77 28.44 -2.66
C TRP A 76 -4.56 28.25 -3.96
N ILE A 77 -5.70 28.93 -4.09
CA ILE A 77 -6.53 28.91 -5.29
C ILE A 77 -5.76 29.44 -6.50
N ARG A 78 -5.12 30.62 -6.37
CA ARG A 78 -4.29 31.19 -7.46
C ARG A 78 -3.15 30.26 -7.87
N ASN A 79 -2.50 29.61 -6.90
CA ASN A 79 -1.42 28.66 -7.17
C ASN A 79 -1.94 27.42 -7.93
N ALA A 80 -3.08 26.88 -7.51
CA ALA A 80 -3.72 25.75 -8.17
C ALA A 80 -4.13 26.09 -9.62
N GLU A 81 -4.70 27.28 -9.84
CA GLU A 81 -5.10 27.74 -11.17
C GLU A 81 -3.92 27.93 -12.12
N THR A 82 -2.81 28.49 -11.61
CA THR A 82 -1.59 28.75 -12.41
C THR A 82 -1.04 27.45 -13.01
N MET A 83 -1.04 26.36 -12.23
CA MET A 83 -0.49 25.07 -12.65
C MET A 83 -1.52 24.17 -13.34
N ARG A 84 -2.80 24.57 -13.39
CA ARG A 84 -3.89 23.72 -13.88
C ARG A 84 -3.74 23.36 -15.36
N LYS A 85 -3.55 24.37 -16.23
CA LYS A 85 -3.45 24.14 -17.69
C LYS A 85 -2.35 23.14 -18.07
N PRO A 86 -1.08 23.32 -17.65
CA PRO A 86 -0.04 22.35 -17.98
C PRO A 86 -0.29 20.98 -17.34
N ALA A 87 -0.82 20.92 -16.11
CA ALA A 87 -1.13 19.64 -15.47
C ALA A 87 -2.25 18.86 -16.19
N VAL A 88 -3.29 19.55 -16.67
CA VAL A 88 -4.37 18.95 -17.46
C VAL A 88 -3.86 18.46 -18.81
N ALA A 89 -3.04 19.25 -19.50
CA ALA A 89 -2.45 18.86 -20.78
C ALA A 89 -1.56 17.61 -20.63
N GLU A 90 -0.72 17.57 -19.59
CA GLU A 90 0.13 16.42 -19.30
C GLU A 90 -0.70 15.16 -18.95
N ARG A 91 -1.71 15.30 -18.09
CA ARG A 91 -2.61 14.18 -17.74
C ARG A 91 -3.34 13.64 -18.96
N ARG A 92 -3.84 14.52 -19.84
CA ARG A 92 -4.48 14.13 -21.10
C ARG A 92 -3.53 13.33 -21.99
N ARG A 93 -2.33 13.86 -22.25
CA ARG A 93 -1.29 13.20 -23.05
C ARG A 93 -0.99 11.79 -22.53
N ARG A 94 -0.81 11.66 -21.22
CA ARG A 94 -0.50 10.40 -20.55
C ARG A 94 -1.66 9.39 -20.64
N LEU A 95 -2.90 9.85 -20.45
CA LEU A 95 -4.09 9.01 -20.60
C LEU A 95 -4.29 8.54 -22.03
N GLU A 96 -4.10 9.41 -23.02
CA GLU A 96 -4.18 9.07 -24.45
C GLU A 96 -3.12 8.02 -24.85
N ALA A 97 -1.87 8.21 -24.41
CA ALA A 97 -0.80 7.24 -24.62
C ALA A 97 -1.13 5.88 -23.98
N TRP A 98 -1.55 5.88 -22.71
CA TRP A 98 -1.92 4.65 -22.02
C TRP A 98 -3.10 3.94 -22.70
N ARG A 99 -4.12 4.68 -23.12
CA ARG A 99 -5.26 4.14 -23.88
C ARG A 99 -4.80 3.47 -25.16
N ALA A 100 -3.93 4.12 -25.94
CA ALA A 100 -3.45 3.57 -27.21
C ALA A 100 -2.65 2.28 -26.99
N GLU A 101 -1.73 2.28 -26.02
CA GLU A 101 -0.95 1.10 -25.63
C GLU A 101 -1.85 -0.05 -25.16
N ARG A 102 -2.83 0.24 -24.30
CA ARG A 102 -3.71 -0.78 -23.73
C ARG A 102 -4.66 -1.38 -24.78
N LYS A 103 -5.22 -0.55 -25.67
CA LYS A 103 -6.05 -1.03 -26.79
C LYS A 103 -5.25 -1.92 -27.75
N ALA A 104 -3.97 -1.60 -27.99
CA ALA A 104 -3.13 -2.41 -28.86
C ALA A 104 -2.78 -3.78 -28.24
N ALA A 105 -2.59 -3.84 -26.92
CA ALA A 105 -2.19 -5.07 -26.23
C ALA A 105 -3.37 -5.98 -25.82
N ILE A 106 -4.46 -5.39 -25.31
CA ILE A 106 -5.56 -6.12 -24.66
C ILE A 106 -6.90 -5.89 -25.39
N GLY A 107 -7.08 -4.73 -26.04
CA GLY A 107 -8.34 -4.32 -26.64
C GLY A 107 -9.15 -3.41 -25.72
N GLU A 108 -10.48 -3.38 -25.92
CA GLU A 108 -11.39 -2.61 -25.07
C GLU A 108 -11.68 -3.35 -23.76
N ASP A 109 -11.57 -2.64 -22.65
CA ASP A 109 -11.87 -3.17 -21.33
C ASP A 109 -12.37 -2.08 -20.37
N ARG A 110 -12.49 -2.41 -19.09
CA ARG A 110 -12.93 -1.46 -18.06
C ARG A 110 -11.96 -0.29 -17.88
N ILE A 111 -10.66 -0.51 -18.06
CA ILE A 111 -9.64 0.54 -17.93
C ILE A 111 -9.75 1.50 -19.11
N THR A 112 -9.85 1.01 -20.36
CA THR A 112 -10.04 1.90 -21.52
C THR A 112 -11.35 2.68 -21.42
N GLY A 113 -12.42 2.05 -20.93
CA GLY A 113 -13.70 2.72 -20.64
C GLY A 113 -13.59 3.81 -19.58
N TRP A 114 -12.82 3.58 -18.51
CA TRP A 114 -12.54 4.61 -17.49
C TRP A 114 -11.69 5.75 -18.06
N ILE A 115 -10.66 5.44 -18.86
CA ILE A 115 -9.82 6.46 -19.51
C ILE A 115 -10.68 7.35 -20.41
N ASP A 116 -11.62 6.78 -21.17
CA ASP A 116 -12.52 7.56 -22.04
C ASP A 116 -13.42 8.51 -21.24
N ALA A 117 -13.95 8.06 -20.11
CA ALA A 117 -14.73 8.90 -19.20
C ALA A 117 -13.87 10.02 -18.58
N GLU A 118 -12.63 9.71 -18.21
CA GLU A 118 -11.70 10.67 -17.62
C GLU A 118 -11.25 11.72 -18.66
N LEU A 119 -10.93 11.32 -19.89
CA LEU A 119 -10.61 12.24 -20.99
C LEU A 119 -11.76 13.21 -21.25
N LYS A 120 -13.00 12.70 -21.31
CA LYS A 120 -14.20 13.54 -21.42
C LYS A 120 -14.36 14.51 -20.25
N ARG A 121 -14.03 14.08 -19.03
CA ARG A 121 -14.03 14.95 -17.84
C ARG A 121 -13.01 16.08 -17.97
N LEU A 122 -11.84 15.81 -18.54
CA LEU A 122 -10.80 16.83 -18.77
C LEU A 122 -11.18 17.87 -19.82
N ASP A 123 -12.22 17.62 -20.63
CA ASP A 123 -12.79 18.59 -21.57
C ASP A 123 -13.82 19.54 -20.93
N ASP A 124 -14.37 19.21 -19.76
CA ASP A 124 -15.38 20.00 -19.06
C ASP A 124 -14.73 20.92 -18.00
N PRO A 125 -14.70 22.25 -18.21
CA PRO A 125 -14.11 23.18 -17.23
C PRO A 125 -14.77 23.14 -15.86
N GLN A 126 -16.07 22.81 -15.76
CA GLN A 126 -16.78 22.72 -14.47
C GLN A 126 -16.36 21.47 -13.71
N ALA A 127 -16.13 20.35 -14.40
CA ALA A 127 -15.64 19.12 -13.79
C ALA A 127 -14.18 19.21 -13.31
N LEU A 128 -13.48 20.30 -13.63
CA LEU A 128 -12.14 20.61 -13.16
C LEU A 128 -12.13 21.53 -11.93
N ASP A 129 -13.29 22.04 -11.49
CA ASP A 129 -13.36 22.84 -10.28
C ASP A 129 -13.38 21.93 -9.05
N ALA A 130 -12.21 21.77 -8.45
CA ALA A 130 -12.02 20.88 -7.32
C ALA A 130 -12.55 21.51 -6.01
N PRO A 131 -13.41 20.80 -5.25
CA PRO A 131 -13.89 21.27 -3.95
C PRO A 131 -12.82 21.20 -2.86
N LEU A 132 -11.75 20.41 -3.05
CA LEU A 132 -10.60 20.37 -2.14
C LEU A 132 -9.43 21.17 -2.73
N LEU A 133 -8.60 21.71 -1.85
CA LEU A 133 -7.34 22.37 -2.14
C LEU A 133 -6.20 21.49 -1.62
N SER A 134 -5.20 21.24 -2.47
CA SER A 134 -3.95 20.60 -2.06
C SER A 134 -2.98 21.68 -1.57
N VAL A 135 -2.70 21.68 -0.27
CA VAL A 135 -1.87 22.70 0.37
C VAL A 135 -0.57 22.09 0.88
N ARG A 136 0.55 22.77 0.56
CA ARG A 136 1.88 22.45 1.08
C ARG A 136 2.33 23.54 2.02
N ILE A 137 2.63 23.17 3.25
CA ILE A 137 3.16 24.09 4.26
C ILE A 137 4.57 23.63 4.64
N GLY A 138 5.55 24.51 4.40
CA GLY A 138 6.94 24.24 4.77
C GLY A 138 7.16 24.21 6.27
N ARG A 139 8.30 23.68 6.69
CA ARG A 139 8.75 23.60 8.10
C ARG A 139 8.61 24.93 8.86
N ASP A 140 8.87 26.05 8.18
CA ASP A 140 8.87 27.38 8.78
C ASP A 140 7.45 27.93 9.03
N GLY A 141 6.43 27.32 8.42
CA GLY A 141 5.02 27.69 8.60
C GLY A 141 4.26 26.84 9.61
N CYS A 142 4.77 25.65 9.96
CA CYS A 142 4.10 24.71 10.86
C CYS A 142 4.53 24.92 12.32
N ARG A 143 3.55 24.98 13.23
CA ARG A 143 3.78 24.97 14.69
C ARG A 143 3.51 23.58 15.28
N SER A 144 2.36 23.00 15.00
CA SER A 144 1.98 21.64 15.41
C SER A 144 1.05 21.02 14.38
N ALA A 145 1.05 19.69 14.29
CA ALA A 145 0.12 18.91 13.47
C ALA A 145 -0.36 17.72 14.31
N GLU A 146 -1.67 17.64 14.51
CA GLU A 146 -2.36 16.59 15.25
C GLU A 146 -3.16 15.78 14.23
N ARG A 147 -2.70 14.56 13.98
CA ARG A 147 -3.40 13.62 13.09
C ARG A 147 -4.44 12.86 13.89
N ASN A 148 -5.63 12.76 13.33
CA ASN A 148 -6.70 11.96 13.87
C ASN A 148 -6.45 10.46 13.63
N THR A 149 -7.28 9.63 14.23
CA THR A 149 -7.31 8.19 13.97
C THR A 149 -7.60 7.91 12.49
N ASP A 150 -7.15 6.78 11.97
CA ASP A 150 -7.42 6.40 10.58
C ASP A 150 -8.93 6.26 10.30
N ALA A 151 -9.72 5.84 11.30
CA ALA A 151 -11.17 5.82 11.23
C ALA A 151 -11.77 7.23 11.07
N GLY A 152 -11.32 8.20 11.87
CA GLY A 152 -11.74 9.60 11.73
C GLY A 152 -11.36 10.20 10.37
N ARG A 153 -10.13 9.95 9.93
CA ARG A 153 -9.61 10.42 8.62
C ARG A 153 -10.39 9.83 7.45
N ARG A 154 -10.72 8.53 7.51
CA ARG A 154 -11.59 7.86 6.53
C ARG A 154 -12.99 8.46 6.53
N MET A 155 -13.55 8.70 7.71
CA MET A 155 -14.89 9.27 7.86
C MET A 155 -14.96 10.69 7.29
N LEU A 156 -13.93 11.52 7.49
CA LEU A 156 -13.84 12.83 6.82
C LEU A 156 -13.79 12.68 5.29
N ALA A 157 -12.99 11.75 4.78
CA ALA A 157 -12.90 11.50 3.35
C ALA A 157 -14.24 11.04 2.75
N LEU A 158 -14.98 10.16 3.44
CA LEU A 158 -16.34 9.77 3.07
C LEU A 158 -17.31 10.94 3.12
N ALA A 159 -17.22 11.78 4.16
CA ALA A 159 -18.06 12.96 4.29
C ALA A 159 -17.86 13.94 3.12
N TRP A 160 -16.63 14.06 2.62
CA TRP A 160 -16.33 14.80 1.40
C TRP A 160 -16.94 14.17 0.15
N THR A 161 -16.82 12.85 -0.05
CA THR A 161 -17.43 12.17 -1.20
C THR A 161 -18.96 12.24 -1.18
N CYS A 162 -19.56 12.29 0.00
CA CYS A 162 -21.00 12.47 0.19
C CYS A 162 -21.47 13.92 0.06
N ASN A 163 -20.55 14.88 -0.15
CA ASN A 163 -20.84 16.31 -0.14
C ASN A 163 -21.60 16.75 1.13
N LEU A 164 -21.19 16.25 2.30
CA LEU A 164 -21.75 16.71 3.59
C LEU A 164 -21.35 18.17 3.85
N PRO A 165 -22.21 18.99 4.47
CA PRO A 165 -21.84 20.34 4.89
C PRO A 165 -20.91 20.30 6.11
N ASP A 166 -19.87 21.14 6.07
CA ASP A 166 -18.88 21.40 7.14
C ASP A 166 -18.44 20.17 7.95
N PRO A 167 -18.03 19.06 7.29
CA PRO A 167 -17.68 17.84 7.99
C PRO A 167 -16.40 17.96 8.83
N GLU A 168 -15.56 18.96 8.57
CA GLU A 168 -14.34 19.23 9.32
C GLU A 168 -14.60 19.57 10.79
N GLU A 169 -15.80 20.08 11.09
CA GLU A 169 -16.21 20.57 12.41
C GLU A 169 -17.07 19.57 13.17
N LYS A 170 -17.51 18.49 12.50
CA LYS A 170 -18.37 17.47 13.10
C LYS A 170 -17.58 16.58 14.06
N THR A 171 -18.23 16.23 15.17
CA THR A 171 -17.76 15.16 16.05
C THR A 171 -17.79 13.81 15.32
N PRO A 172 -17.04 12.80 15.80
CA PRO A 172 -17.06 11.46 15.22
C PRO A 172 -18.46 10.85 15.08
N ASP A 173 -19.33 11.01 16.08
CA ASP A 173 -20.67 10.42 16.05
C ASP A 173 -21.59 11.16 15.05
N GLU A 174 -21.55 12.50 15.02
CA GLU A 174 -22.32 13.28 14.04
C GLU A 174 -21.89 13.00 12.60
N ALA A 175 -20.59 12.80 12.37
CA ALA A 175 -20.06 12.45 11.06
C ALA A 175 -20.47 11.03 10.65
N ARG A 176 -20.47 10.08 11.59
CA ARG A 176 -20.94 8.70 11.36
C ARG A 176 -22.39 8.71 10.91
N ASP A 177 -23.28 9.29 11.72
CA ASP A 177 -24.71 9.36 11.45
C ASP A 177 -24.99 10.03 10.09
N ALA A 178 -24.27 11.12 9.79
CA ALA A 178 -24.43 11.83 8.53
C ALA A 178 -23.96 11.01 7.32
N VAL A 179 -22.86 10.26 7.43
CA VAL A 179 -22.37 9.38 6.36
C VAL A 179 -23.31 8.18 6.15
N GLU A 180 -23.78 7.56 7.22
CA GLU A 180 -24.71 6.42 7.17
C GLU A 180 -26.07 6.83 6.61
N SER A 181 -26.57 8.02 6.94
CA SER A 181 -27.81 8.57 6.36
C SER A 181 -27.74 8.76 4.83
N ARG A 182 -26.53 8.81 4.27
CA ARG A 182 -26.28 8.88 2.82
C ARG A 182 -26.05 7.50 2.18
N GLY A 183 -26.20 6.41 2.94
CA GLY A 183 -26.10 5.03 2.47
C GLY A 183 -24.67 4.48 2.39
N PHE A 184 -23.71 5.15 3.02
CA PHE A 184 -22.31 4.70 3.07
C PHE A 184 -22.03 3.96 4.38
N VAL A 185 -21.14 2.99 4.34
CA VAL A 185 -20.68 2.28 5.54
C VAL A 185 -19.57 3.10 6.21
N ALA A 186 -19.90 3.70 7.37
CA ALA A 186 -18.97 4.55 8.12
C ALA A 186 -17.80 3.75 8.74
N ASP A 187 -18.03 2.49 9.08
CA ASP A 187 -17.00 1.58 9.57
C ASP A 187 -16.44 0.73 8.42
N GLY A 188 -15.13 0.79 8.20
CA GLY A 188 -14.47 0.04 7.13
C GLY A 188 -12.98 0.33 7.05
N ALA A 189 -12.23 -0.54 6.39
CA ALA A 189 -10.79 -0.38 6.19
C ALA A 189 -10.46 0.41 4.92
N ASP A 190 -11.33 0.36 3.90
CA ASP A 190 -11.05 0.93 2.59
C ASP A 190 -11.18 2.45 2.60
N PHE A 191 -10.11 3.14 2.21
CA PHE A 191 -10.10 4.60 2.12
C PHE A 191 -10.72 5.03 0.78
N PRO A 192 -11.75 5.90 0.74
CA PRO A 192 -12.39 6.30 -0.52
C PRO A 192 -11.44 7.12 -1.41
N SER A 193 -11.56 6.98 -2.73
CA SER A 193 -10.76 7.80 -3.65
C SER A 193 -11.19 9.26 -3.59
N LEU A 194 -10.22 10.15 -3.39
CA LEU A 194 -10.42 11.60 -3.40
C LEU A 194 -9.99 12.24 -4.72
N ASP A 195 -9.55 11.47 -5.72
CA ASP A 195 -8.96 11.99 -6.96
C ASP A 195 -9.85 13.03 -7.67
N LYS A 196 -11.16 12.75 -7.73
CA LYS A 196 -12.15 13.63 -8.38
C LYS A 196 -12.45 14.89 -7.57
N LEU A 197 -12.13 14.90 -6.28
CA LEU A 197 -12.35 16.03 -5.37
C LEU A 197 -11.13 16.92 -5.25
N THR A 198 -9.95 16.44 -5.66
CA THR A 198 -8.69 17.17 -5.59
C THR A 198 -8.34 17.89 -6.90
N PRO A 199 -7.58 19.00 -6.86
CA PRO A 199 -7.12 19.68 -8.06
C PRO A 199 -6.17 18.78 -8.86
N ILE A 200 -6.23 18.88 -10.19
CA ILE A 200 -5.25 18.20 -11.05
C ILE A 200 -3.91 18.92 -10.93
N VAL A 201 -2.94 18.22 -10.37
CA VAL A 201 -1.56 18.69 -10.21
C VAL A 201 -0.62 17.90 -11.11
N ALA A 202 0.53 18.49 -11.44
CA ALA A 202 1.59 17.79 -12.16
C ALA A 202 2.06 16.58 -11.36
N GLU A 203 2.00 15.41 -11.97
CA GLU A 203 2.37 14.15 -11.35
C GLU A 203 3.77 13.71 -11.79
N PRO A 204 4.70 13.41 -10.86
CA PRO A 204 6.00 12.84 -11.20
C PRO A 204 5.87 11.56 -12.02
N GLU A 205 6.76 11.35 -12.99
CA GLU A 205 6.72 10.19 -13.89
C GLU A 205 6.67 8.85 -13.14
N ALA A 206 7.52 8.67 -12.14
CA ALA A 206 7.54 7.46 -11.32
C ALA A 206 6.18 7.19 -10.63
N LYS A 207 5.51 8.24 -10.15
CA LYS A 207 4.19 8.10 -9.54
C LYS A 207 3.15 7.71 -10.59
N TRP A 208 3.13 8.37 -11.75
CA TRP A 208 2.24 8.01 -12.86
C TRP A 208 2.38 6.54 -13.27
N LEU A 209 3.60 6.06 -13.50
CA LEU A 209 3.88 4.68 -13.85
C LEU A 209 3.39 3.70 -12.77
N ALA A 210 3.57 4.05 -11.50
CA ALA A 210 3.13 3.22 -10.39
C ALA A 210 1.60 3.18 -10.24
N ARG A 211 0.90 4.31 -10.46
CA ARG A 211 -0.57 4.35 -10.52
C ARG A 211 -1.12 3.52 -11.66
N ARG A 212 -0.52 3.65 -12.84
CA ARG A 212 -0.86 2.81 -13.99
C ARG A 212 -0.69 1.33 -13.65
N ALA A 213 0.50 0.93 -13.17
CA ALA A 213 0.80 -0.44 -12.78
C ALA A 213 -0.18 -0.98 -11.73
N ALA A 214 -0.44 -0.22 -10.66
CA ALA A 214 -1.41 -0.58 -9.63
C ALA A 214 -2.81 -0.78 -10.20
N THR A 215 -3.25 0.12 -11.08
CA THR A 215 -4.56 0.01 -11.74
C THR A 215 -4.66 -1.25 -12.58
N GLU A 216 -3.65 -1.53 -13.40
CA GLU A 216 -3.63 -2.76 -14.21
C GLU A 216 -3.63 -4.01 -13.34
N LEU A 217 -2.93 -4.01 -12.20
CA LEU A 217 -2.93 -5.13 -11.23
C LEU A 217 -4.27 -5.38 -10.54
N THR A 218 -5.23 -4.43 -10.60
CA THR A 218 -6.60 -4.66 -10.10
C THR A 218 -7.50 -5.40 -11.09
N VAL A 219 -7.10 -5.45 -12.37
CA VAL A 219 -7.91 -6.01 -13.47
C VAL A 219 -7.23 -7.22 -14.11
N ASP A 220 -5.92 -7.13 -14.31
CA ASP A 220 -5.11 -8.11 -15.03
C ASP A 220 -4.56 -9.17 -14.06
N GLN A 221 -4.75 -10.44 -14.41
CA GLN A 221 -4.24 -11.59 -13.65
C GLN A 221 -2.86 -12.05 -14.14
N GLY A 222 -2.15 -12.83 -13.32
CA GLY A 222 -0.90 -13.48 -13.69
C GLY A 222 0.34 -12.61 -13.58
N ARG A 223 0.29 -11.58 -12.73
CA ARG A 223 1.33 -10.56 -12.54
C ARG A 223 1.90 -10.55 -11.13
N ARG A 224 1.47 -11.50 -10.29
CA ARG A 224 1.97 -11.68 -8.92
C ARG A 224 2.86 -12.91 -8.85
N PHE A 225 4.01 -12.78 -8.19
CA PHE A 225 5.02 -13.82 -8.07
C PHE A 225 5.51 -13.99 -6.64
N LEU A 226 5.88 -15.21 -6.28
CA LEU A 226 6.66 -15.53 -5.10
C LEU A 226 8.12 -15.77 -5.51
N ARG A 227 9.05 -15.14 -4.82
CA ARG A 227 10.50 -15.32 -4.98
C ARG A 227 11.08 -15.91 -3.71
N TYR A 228 11.78 -17.03 -3.83
CA TYR A 228 12.53 -17.64 -2.73
C TYR A 228 13.89 -18.08 -3.25
N GLN A 229 14.97 -17.51 -2.71
CA GLN A 229 16.34 -17.75 -3.20
C GLN A 229 16.43 -17.54 -4.73
N GLY A 230 16.82 -18.57 -5.49
CA GLY A 230 16.91 -18.57 -6.96
C GLY A 230 15.61 -18.94 -7.68
N LEU A 231 14.51 -19.14 -6.96
CA LEU A 231 13.21 -19.56 -7.51
C LEU A 231 12.25 -18.38 -7.64
N VAL A 232 11.55 -18.30 -8.76
CA VAL A 232 10.38 -17.43 -8.99
C VAL A 232 9.21 -18.29 -9.48
N ILE A 233 8.09 -18.26 -8.77
CA ILE A 233 6.85 -18.97 -9.13
C ILE A 233 5.66 -18.00 -9.16
N PRO A 234 4.62 -18.26 -9.97
CA PRO A 234 3.37 -17.51 -9.90
C PRO A 234 2.75 -17.58 -8.50
N ASP A 235 2.20 -16.48 -8.02
CA ASP A 235 1.49 -16.43 -6.75
C ASP A 235 0.09 -17.05 -6.92
N PRO A 236 -0.27 -18.10 -6.16
CA PRO A 236 -1.55 -18.77 -6.32
C PRO A 236 -2.75 -17.93 -5.85
N THR A 237 -2.50 -16.83 -5.14
CA THR A 237 -3.55 -15.87 -4.76
C THR A 237 -3.98 -14.97 -5.92
N ASP A 238 -3.33 -15.05 -7.08
CA ASP A 238 -3.60 -14.24 -8.28
C ASP A 238 -4.73 -14.82 -9.17
N GLY A 239 -5.68 -15.56 -8.58
CA GLY A 239 -6.82 -16.15 -9.27
C GLY A 239 -6.49 -17.34 -10.21
N ARG A 240 -5.22 -17.68 -10.40
CA ARG A 240 -4.79 -18.90 -11.10
C ARG A 240 -4.92 -20.09 -10.15
N LYS A 241 -5.76 -21.07 -10.50
CA LYS A 241 -5.70 -22.39 -9.87
C LYS A 241 -4.32 -22.99 -10.17
N LEU A 242 -3.56 -23.36 -9.14
CA LEU A 242 -2.39 -24.25 -9.29
C LEU A 242 -2.86 -25.51 -9.99
N ASP A 243 -2.32 -25.79 -11.17
CA ASP A 243 -2.63 -27.01 -11.88
C ASP A 243 -1.62 -28.06 -11.43
N ALA A 244 -2.00 -28.82 -10.39
CA ALA A 244 -1.09 -29.60 -9.55
C ALA A 244 -0.15 -30.55 -10.33
N GLN A 245 -0.54 -30.98 -11.53
CA GLN A 245 0.22 -31.92 -12.35
C GLN A 245 1.24 -31.25 -13.28
N LEU A 246 0.96 -30.01 -13.74
CA LEU A 246 1.90 -29.18 -14.52
C LEU A 246 2.86 -28.43 -13.60
N ASP A 247 2.40 -28.03 -12.41
CA ASP A 247 3.20 -27.34 -11.41
C ASP A 247 4.22 -28.25 -10.72
N LEU A 248 3.97 -29.56 -10.59
CA LEU A 248 4.99 -30.48 -10.04
C LEU A 248 6.22 -30.57 -10.96
N ASN A 249 6.03 -30.64 -12.27
CA ASN A 249 7.15 -30.71 -13.22
C ASN A 249 7.90 -29.36 -13.32
N ALA A 250 7.18 -28.24 -13.26
CA ALA A 250 7.80 -26.92 -13.18
C ALA A 250 8.55 -26.71 -11.86
N ALA A 251 7.98 -27.12 -10.72
CA ALA A 251 8.61 -27.08 -9.41
C ALA A 251 9.83 -28.01 -9.35
N LEU A 252 9.77 -29.22 -9.92
CA LEU A 252 10.90 -30.15 -10.00
C LEU A 252 12.02 -29.60 -10.90
N GLY A 253 11.69 -28.97 -12.03
CA GLY A 253 12.67 -28.30 -12.88
C GLY A 253 13.35 -27.10 -12.21
N GLN A 254 12.66 -26.43 -11.30
CA GLN A 254 13.19 -25.33 -10.49
C GLN A 254 14.02 -25.82 -9.29
N ILE A 255 13.64 -26.94 -8.67
CA ILE A 255 14.46 -27.66 -7.68
C ILE A 255 15.77 -28.13 -8.34
N GLY A 256 15.71 -28.58 -9.59
CA GLY A 256 16.90 -28.91 -10.39
C GLY A 256 17.87 -27.73 -10.56
N ARG A 257 17.37 -26.50 -10.73
CA ARG A 257 18.21 -25.28 -10.79
C ARG A 257 18.76 -24.85 -9.43
N LEU A 258 18.06 -25.14 -8.34
CA LEU A 258 18.55 -24.93 -6.97
C LEU A 258 19.73 -25.86 -6.61
N LEU A 259 19.82 -27.01 -7.29
CA LEU A 259 20.89 -28.01 -7.11
C LEU A 259 22.02 -27.85 -8.13
N ASP A 260 21.89 -26.94 -9.10
CA ASP A 260 22.89 -26.66 -10.12
C ASP A 260 23.83 -25.54 -9.63
N PRO A 261 25.11 -25.84 -9.31
CA PRO A 261 26.07 -24.85 -8.81
C PRO A 261 26.42 -23.76 -9.83
N ASP A 262 26.10 -23.95 -11.13
CA ASP A 262 26.35 -22.98 -12.20
C ASP A 262 25.12 -22.10 -12.54
N ALA A 263 23.96 -22.32 -11.89
CA ALA A 263 22.72 -21.57 -12.15
C ALA A 263 22.73 -20.10 -11.66
N ALA A 264 23.83 -19.62 -11.10
CA ALA A 264 23.96 -18.29 -10.48
C ALA A 264 24.04 -17.10 -11.45
N ALA A 265 23.88 -17.29 -12.77
CA ALA A 265 24.24 -16.27 -13.75
C ALA A 265 23.11 -15.28 -14.15
N SER A 266 21.83 -15.56 -13.88
CA SER A 266 20.73 -14.66 -14.30
C SER A 266 19.65 -14.48 -13.22
N ASP A 267 19.10 -13.27 -13.10
CA ASP A 267 17.99 -13.01 -12.17
C ASP A 267 16.75 -13.78 -12.65
N PRO A 268 16.23 -14.75 -11.87
CA PRO A 268 15.05 -15.54 -12.26
C PRO A 268 13.78 -14.71 -12.47
N LEU A 269 13.76 -13.45 -12.01
CA LEU A 269 12.65 -12.53 -12.18
C LEU A 269 12.62 -11.91 -13.59
N GLU A 270 13.78 -11.73 -14.24
CA GLU A 270 13.89 -11.01 -15.52
C GLU A 270 13.02 -11.64 -16.64
N PRO A 271 13.02 -12.97 -16.85
CA PRO A 271 12.17 -13.58 -17.88
C PRO A 271 10.67 -13.39 -17.64
N ALA A 272 10.26 -13.39 -16.36
CA ALA A 272 8.86 -13.20 -15.97
C ALA A 272 8.40 -11.76 -16.26
N LEU A 273 9.21 -10.77 -15.87
CA LEU A 273 8.94 -9.36 -16.17
C LEU A 273 9.00 -9.06 -17.67
N ALA A 274 9.94 -9.67 -18.40
CA ALA A 274 10.01 -9.54 -19.85
C ALA A 274 8.77 -10.12 -20.55
N LYS A 275 8.22 -11.23 -20.04
CA LYS A 275 6.95 -11.80 -20.53
C LYS A 275 5.79 -10.83 -20.36
N ILE A 276 5.61 -10.28 -19.16
CA ILE A 276 4.56 -9.28 -18.88
C ILE A 276 4.72 -8.08 -19.82
N GLY A 277 5.95 -7.62 -20.03
CA GLY A 277 6.23 -6.51 -20.93
C GLY A 277 5.86 -6.80 -22.40
N ARG A 278 6.07 -8.03 -22.89
CA ARG A 278 5.65 -8.42 -24.25
C ARG A 278 4.13 -8.49 -24.39
N GLU A 279 3.44 -8.84 -23.30
CA GLU A 279 1.97 -8.87 -23.21
C GLU A 279 1.37 -7.47 -22.97
N GLY A 280 2.19 -6.41 -22.98
CA GLY A 280 1.76 -5.02 -22.82
C GLY A 280 1.53 -4.58 -21.37
N GLY A 281 1.82 -5.44 -20.39
CA GLY A 281 1.71 -5.10 -18.96
C GLY A 281 2.86 -4.21 -18.48
N VAL A 282 2.55 -3.35 -17.51
CA VAL A 282 3.53 -2.42 -16.91
C VAL A 282 3.74 -2.57 -15.40
N GLY A 283 3.04 -3.53 -14.78
CA GLY A 283 3.08 -3.74 -13.34
C GLY A 283 3.25 -5.21 -12.98
N ALA A 284 4.01 -5.49 -11.92
CA ALA A 284 4.11 -6.80 -11.30
C ALA A 284 4.25 -6.67 -9.78
N VAL A 285 3.75 -7.66 -9.04
CA VAL A 285 3.97 -7.78 -7.59
C VAL A 285 4.92 -8.94 -7.34
N VAL A 286 5.97 -8.71 -6.56
CA VAL A 286 6.93 -9.75 -6.21
C VAL A 286 6.98 -9.86 -4.69
N THR A 287 6.63 -11.03 -4.16
CA THR A 287 6.76 -11.37 -2.74
C THR A 287 8.06 -12.14 -2.56
N ARG A 288 9.07 -11.54 -1.94
CA ARG A 288 10.33 -12.17 -1.58
C ARG A 288 10.22 -12.79 -0.19
N LEU A 289 10.56 -14.08 -0.10
CA LEU A 289 10.66 -14.82 1.15
C LEU A 289 12.15 -14.98 1.49
N ASP A 290 12.53 -14.59 2.70
CA ASP A 290 13.87 -14.76 3.26
C ASP A 290 13.76 -15.53 4.57
N MET A 291 14.43 -16.67 4.69
CA MET A 291 14.36 -17.53 5.85
C MET A 291 15.76 -17.76 6.41
N ALA A 292 15.91 -17.52 7.72
CA ALA A 292 17.19 -17.75 8.38
C ALA A 292 17.55 -19.25 8.30
N PRO A 293 18.83 -19.61 8.05
CA PRO A 293 19.24 -21.02 7.92
C PRO A 293 18.94 -21.87 9.16
N ASP A 294 18.91 -21.24 10.33
CA ASP A 294 18.59 -21.87 11.62
C ASP A 294 17.08 -21.91 11.92
N LEU A 295 16.23 -21.48 10.98
CA LEU A 295 14.79 -21.34 11.14
C LEU A 295 14.41 -20.50 12.39
N SER A 296 15.22 -19.52 12.76
CA SER A 296 14.89 -18.60 13.87
C SER A 296 13.95 -17.46 13.45
N ARG A 297 13.90 -17.17 12.14
CA ARG A 297 13.17 -16.02 11.60
C ARG A 297 12.79 -16.25 10.15
N VAL A 298 11.65 -15.69 9.78
CA VAL A 298 11.26 -15.46 8.39
C VAL A 298 11.00 -13.97 8.16
N GLY A 299 11.53 -13.46 7.05
CA GLY A 299 11.23 -12.16 6.48
C GLY A 299 10.40 -12.33 5.21
N VAL A 300 9.40 -11.49 5.05
CA VAL A 300 8.58 -11.38 3.84
C VAL A 300 8.65 -9.95 3.36
N ASP A 301 8.92 -9.75 2.09
CA ASP A 301 8.93 -8.43 1.45
C ASP A 301 8.06 -8.44 0.20
N VAL A 302 7.02 -7.62 0.15
CA VAL A 302 6.09 -7.51 -0.99
C VAL A 302 6.36 -6.21 -1.72
N ALA A 303 6.78 -6.29 -2.98
CA ALA A 303 7.24 -5.15 -3.77
C ALA A 303 6.42 -4.94 -5.05
N LEU A 304 6.13 -3.67 -5.38
CA LEU A 304 5.58 -3.25 -6.66
C LEU A 304 6.72 -2.97 -7.64
N TRP A 305 6.72 -3.69 -8.75
CA TRP A 305 7.62 -3.49 -9.88
C TRP A 305 6.88 -2.77 -11.00
N VAL A 306 7.50 -1.72 -11.53
CA VAL A 306 6.93 -0.87 -12.58
C VAL A 306 7.84 -0.86 -13.79
N ARG A 307 7.26 -0.92 -14.99
CA ARG A 307 8.00 -0.81 -16.24
C ARG A 307 8.08 0.67 -16.66
N GLY A 308 9.30 1.20 -16.74
CA GLY A 308 9.60 2.49 -17.33
C GLY A 308 10.37 2.37 -18.64
N GLU A 309 10.78 3.51 -19.20
CA GLU A 309 11.56 3.57 -20.46
C GLU A 309 12.89 2.80 -20.39
N ARG A 310 13.52 2.77 -19.21
CA ARG A 310 14.82 2.12 -18.96
C ARG A 310 14.70 0.66 -18.52
N GLY A 311 13.49 0.11 -18.47
CA GLY A 311 13.21 -1.24 -17.98
C GLY A 311 12.41 -1.25 -16.68
N TRP A 312 12.48 -2.38 -15.99
CA TRP A 312 11.72 -2.63 -14.77
C TRP A 312 12.45 -2.10 -13.54
N VAL A 313 11.73 -1.42 -12.66
CA VAL A 313 12.26 -0.89 -11.39
C VAL A 313 11.30 -1.17 -10.24
N GLU A 314 11.85 -1.40 -9.05
CA GLU A 314 11.07 -1.45 -7.82
C GLU A 314 10.61 -0.02 -7.45
N TYR A 315 9.29 0.18 -7.32
CA TYR A 315 8.72 1.46 -6.93
C TYR A 315 8.64 1.62 -5.40
N GLY A 316 8.25 0.54 -4.73
CA GLY A 316 8.11 0.50 -3.27
C GLY A 316 7.75 -0.88 -2.78
N SER A 317 8.02 -1.13 -1.50
CA SER A 317 7.91 -2.45 -0.89
C SER A 317 7.48 -2.40 0.57
N ARG A 318 6.83 -3.47 1.04
CA ARG A 318 6.42 -3.65 2.43
C ARG A 318 6.96 -4.95 2.97
N ALA A 319 7.79 -4.81 4.01
CA ALA A 319 8.41 -5.91 4.68
C ALA A 319 7.76 -6.19 6.04
N ALA A 320 7.61 -7.47 6.36
CA ALA A 320 7.26 -7.96 7.68
C ALA A 320 8.20 -9.10 8.06
N ALA A 321 8.42 -9.29 9.35
CA ALA A 321 9.16 -10.44 9.85
C ALA A 321 8.43 -11.06 11.02
N ALA A 322 8.57 -12.37 11.15
CA ALA A 322 8.03 -13.13 12.27
C ALA A 322 9.04 -14.16 12.72
N ARG A 323 8.93 -14.56 13.98
CA ARG A 323 9.69 -15.67 14.54
C ARG A 323 8.76 -16.81 14.94
N PRO A 324 9.20 -18.07 14.87
CA PRO A 324 8.37 -19.21 15.29
C PRO A 324 7.91 -19.11 16.76
N GLU A 325 8.71 -18.50 17.63
CA GLU A 325 8.35 -18.29 19.04
C GLU A 325 7.22 -17.28 19.26
N ASP A 326 6.98 -16.36 18.31
CA ASP A 326 5.94 -15.34 18.40
C ASP A 326 4.57 -15.84 17.92
N VAL A 327 4.49 -17.07 17.42
CA VAL A 327 3.27 -17.68 16.90
C VAL A 327 2.40 -18.19 18.05
N PRO A 328 1.10 -17.84 18.11
CA PRO A 328 0.20 -18.32 19.15
C PRO A 328 0.12 -19.86 19.17
N PRO A 329 -0.03 -20.49 20.36
CA PRO A 329 -0.29 -21.92 20.47
C PRO A 329 -1.50 -22.32 19.61
N GLY A 330 -1.39 -23.43 18.86
CA GLY A 330 -2.45 -23.94 17.98
C GLY A 330 -2.47 -23.37 16.55
N ALA A 331 -1.80 -22.25 16.26
CA ALA A 331 -1.78 -21.69 14.90
C ALA A 331 -1.05 -22.57 13.87
N ALA A 332 -0.17 -23.46 14.34
CA ALA A 332 0.56 -24.44 13.53
C ALA A 332 -0.25 -25.72 13.25
N GLU A 333 -1.33 -25.98 14.01
CA GLU A 333 -2.12 -27.22 13.91
C GLU A 333 -2.91 -27.26 12.60
N GLY A 334 -3.50 -26.14 12.17
CA GLY A 334 -4.21 -26.05 10.90
C GLY A 334 -3.31 -26.29 9.69
N ILE A 335 -2.03 -25.90 9.77
CA ILE A 335 -1.03 -26.15 8.72
C ILE A 335 -0.62 -27.64 8.73
N GLY A 336 -0.48 -28.25 9.91
CA GLY A 336 -0.15 -29.67 10.03
C GLY A 336 -1.25 -30.62 9.55
N GLN A 337 -2.50 -30.14 9.46
CA GLN A 337 -3.65 -30.88 8.95
C GLN A 337 -3.85 -30.70 7.43
N ASP A 338 -3.08 -29.84 6.78
CA ASP A 338 -3.17 -29.62 5.33
C ASP A 338 -2.63 -30.86 4.56
N PRO A 339 -3.44 -31.48 3.68
CA PRO A 339 -3.03 -32.65 2.90
C PRO A 339 -1.78 -32.42 2.04
N GLN A 340 -1.56 -31.20 1.53
CA GLN A 340 -0.37 -30.86 0.74
C GLN A 340 0.87 -30.80 1.61
N VAL A 341 0.77 -30.23 2.81
CA VAL A 341 1.87 -30.17 3.79
C VAL A 341 2.23 -31.58 4.27
N GLN A 342 1.23 -32.41 4.54
CA GLN A 342 1.43 -33.81 4.91
C GLN A 342 2.13 -34.61 3.80
N SER A 343 1.73 -34.39 2.54
CA SER A 343 2.36 -35.02 1.37
C SER A 343 3.86 -34.67 1.26
N VAL A 344 4.23 -33.41 1.51
CA VAL A 344 5.64 -32.97 1.49
C VAL A 344 6.47 -33.66 2.58
N PHE A 345 5.94 -33.76 3.81
CA PHE A 345 6.62 -34.48 4.89
C PHE A 345 6.78 -35.98 4.57
N ASN A 346 5.75 -36.61 4.02
CA ASN A 346 5.79 -38.02 3.62
C ASN A 346 6.82 -38.27 2.51
N ILE A 347 6.94 -37.35 1.54
CA ILE A 347 7.95 -37.41 0.49
C ILE A 347 9.36 -37.27 1.07
N ALA A 348 9.58 -36.30 1.97
CA ALA A 348 10.87 -36.10 2.63
C ALA A 348 11.32 -37.33 3.44
N GLU A 349 10.39 -37.99 4.14
CA GLU A 349 10.62 -39.25 4.84
C GLU A 349 10.94 -40.40 3.86
N SER A 350 10.25 -40.47 2.72
CA SER A 350 10.45 -41.51 1.70
C SER A 350 11.76 -41.39 0.91
N LEU A 351 12.30 -40.18 0.78
CA LEU A 351 13.57 -39.90 0.08
C LEU A 351 14.81 -40.21 0.93
N GLY A 352 14.64 -40.68 2.17
CA GLY A 352 15.76 -41.14 3.01
C GLY A 352 16.66 -40.01 3.51
N LEU A 353 16.18 -38.76 3.52
CA LEU A 353 16.91 -37.57 4.01
C LEU A 353 17.10 -37.53 5.55
N GLY A 354 16.98 -38.67 6.22
CA GLY A 354 16.97 -38.81 7.69
C GLY A 354 15.56 -38.80 8.27
N ALA A 355 15.40 -39.38 9.47
CA ALA A 355 14.11 -39.37 10.17
C ALA A 355 13.74 -37.92 10.54
N VAL A 356 12.63 -37.42 10.00
CA VAL A 356 12.06 -36.14 10.42
C VAL A 356 11.63 -36.30 11.88
N THR A 357 12.38 -35.71 12.82
CA THR A 357 12.03 -35.81 14.24
C THR A 357 10.74 -35.02 14.53
N ALA A 358 10.03 -35.40 15.60
CA ALA A 358 8.85 -34.66 16.04
C ALA A 358 9.16 -33.18 16.32
N GLU A 359 10.37 -32.89 16.82
CA GLU A 359 10.86 -31.52 17.04
C GLU A 359 11.10 -30.76 15.74
N MET A 360 11.68 -31.40 14.71
CA MET A 360 11.86 -30.78 13.39
C MET A 360 10.52 -30.51 12.70
N LYS A 361 9.53 -31.41 12.89
CA LYS A 361 8.17 -31.23 12.39
C LYS A 361 7.46 -30.07 13.08
N ASP A 362 7.48 -30.00 14.42
CA ASP A 362 6.89 -28.89 15.17
C ASP A 362 7.54 -27.55 14.80
N ARG A 363 8.88 -27.50 14.74
CA ARG A 363 9.61 -26.29 14.34
C ARG A 363 9.27 -25.85 12.92
N SER A 364 9.17 -26.79 11.97
CA SER A 364 8.77 -26.51 10.59
C SER A 364 7.34 -25.98 10.50
N LEU A 365 6.40 -26.56 11.24
CA LEU A 365 5.00 -26.12 11.26
C LEU A 365 4.87 -24.72 11.89
N ARG A 366 5.58 -24.45 12.98
CA ARG A 366 5.64 -23.11 13.59
C ARG A 366 6.29 -22.09 12.65
N MET A 367 7.32 -22.49 11.89
CA MET A 367 7.90 -21.63 10.87
C MET A 367 6.91 -21.34 9.73
N GLY A 368 6.12 -22.33 9.30
CA GLY A 368 5.03 -22.13 8.35
C GLY A 368 4.00 -21.12 8.86
N ALA A 369 3.59 -21.23 10.13
CA ALA A 369 2.67 -20.28 10.75
C ALA A 369 3.26 -18.87 10.89
N ALA A 370 4.54 -18.76 11.26
CA ALA A 370 5.26 -17.49 11.27
C ALA A 370 5.31 -16.85 9.87
N THR A 371 5.55 -17.66 8.84
CA THR A 371 5.57 -17.24 7.43
C THR A 371 4.20 -16.73 7.01
N ALA A 372 3.13 -17.46 7.31
CA ALA A 372 1.76 -17.05 7.00
C ALA A 372 1.39 -15.72 7.69
N ARG A 373 1.80 -15.53 8.94
CA ARG A 373 1.58 -14.27 9.68
C ARG A 373 2.34 -13.10 9.06
N ALA A 374 3.64 -13.27 8.79
CA ALA A 374 4.46 -12.23 8.16
C ALA A 374 3.91 -11.88 6.77
N LEU A 375 3.53 -12.89 5.98
CA LEU A 375 2.94 -12.72 4.65
C LEU A 375 1.61 -11.99 4.71
N GLY A 376 0.71 -12.38 5.61
CA GLY A 376 -0.57 -11.69 5.81
C GLY A 376 -0.39 -10.23 6.19
N THR A 377 0.55 -9.94 7.09
CA THR A 377 0.87 -8.56 7.53
C THR A 377 1.42 -7.71 6.38
N ALA A 378 2.43 -8.22 5.67
CA ALA A 378 3.04 -7.51 4.54
C ALA A 378 2.05 -7.29 3.40
N ARG A 379 1.24 -8.31 3.06
CA ARG A 379 0.22 -8.21 2.00
C ARG A 379 -0.91 -7.27 2.38
N ALA A 380 -1.38 -7.26 3.63
CA ALA A 380 -2.43 -6.35 4.06
C ALA A 380 -1.99 -4.89 3.92
N ALA A 381 -0.79 -4.55 4.42
CA ALA A 381 -0.22 -3.22 4.29
C ALA A 381 0.03 -2.85 2.81
N PHE A 382 0.57 -3.79 2.02
CA PHE A 382 0.82 -3.57 0.60
C PHE A 382 -0.47 -3.37 -0.21
N ALA A 383 -1.52 -4.15 0.07
CA ALA A 383 -2.81 -4.04 -0.61
C ALA A 383 -3.44 -2.66 -0.39
N GLN A 384 -3.44 -2.17 0.86
CA GLN A 384 -3.93 -0.82 1.17
C GLN A 384 -3.21 0.27 0.36
N GLU A 385 -1.90 0.14 0.17
CA GLU A 385 -1.12 1.11 -0.60
C GLU A 385 -1.31 0.98 -2.10
N LEU A 386 -1.44 -0.25 -2.59
CA LEU A 386 -1.74 -0.52 -3.99
C LEU A 386 -3.10 0.06 -4.36
N ASP A 387 -4.11 -0.14 -3.51
CA ASP A 387 -5.46 0.39 -3.70
C ASP A 387 -5.49 1.93 -3.62
N ALA A 388 -4.75 2.53 -2.68
CA ALA A 388 -4.59 3.98 -2.59
C ALA A 388 -3.87 4.60 -3.80
N LEU A 389 -3.06 3.82 -4.50
CA LEU A 389 -2.32 4.24 -5.68
C LEU A 389 -3.13 4.08 -6.98
N ALA A 390 -3.94 3.02 -7.07
CA ALA A 390 -4.73 2.70 -8.25
C ALA A 390 -5.71 3.81 -8.62
N PHE A 391 -5.95 3.99 -9.92
CA PHE A 391 -7.06 4.80 -10.40
C PHE A 391 -8.39 4.09 -10.09
N PRO A 392 -9.48 4.83 -9.82
CA PRO A 392 -10.77 4.26 -9.42
C PRO A 392 -11.53 3.67 -10.62
N VAL A 393 -10.94 2.67 -11.28
CA VAL A 393 -11.52 2.01 -12.47
C VAL A 393 -12.65 1.03 -12.11
N LEU A 394 -12.73 0.61 -10.85
CA LEU A 394 -13.77 -0.27 -10.33
C LEU A 394 -14.98 0.48 -9.76
N GLU A 395 -14.86 1.79 -9.54
CA GLU A 395 -15.99 2.61 -9.09
C GLU A 395 -17.08 2.61 -10.17
N LYS A 396 -18.32 2.30 -9.78
CA LYS A 396 -19.47 2.52 -10.65
C LYS A 396 -19.63 4.02 -10.89
N PRO A 397 -19.95 4.48 -12.11
CA PRO A 397 -20.28 5.88 -12.34
C PRO A 397 -21.45 6.25 -11.41
N ALA A 398 -21.32 7.38 -10.71
CA ALA A 398 -22.38 7.88 -9.85
C ALA A 398 -23.66 8.00 -10.69
N VAL A 399 -24.68 7.25 -10.29
CA VAL A 399 -26.02 7.40 -10.85
C VAL A 399 -26.47 8.81 -10.47
N LYS A 400 -26.65 9.66 -11.49
CA LYS A 400 -27.13 11.03 -11.32
C LYS A 400 -28.52 11.06 -10.73
#